data_AF-G0U3J1-F1
#
_entry.id   AF-G0U3J1-F1
#
_cell.length_a   1.000
_cell.length_b   1.000
_cell.length_c   1.000
_cell.angle_alpha   90.00
_cell.angle_beta   90.00
_cell.angle_gamma   90.00
#
_symmetry.space_group_name_H-M   'P 1'
#
loop_
_entity.id
_entity.type
_entity.pdbx_description
1 polymer ?
#
loop_
_entity_poly.entity_id
_entity_poly.type
_entity_poly.pdbx_seq_one_letter_code
_entity_poly.pdbx_strand_id
1 'polypeptide(L)'
;MVDDVEPPPQLPVGERGYLACRQCRLVLTEKQFLLEGCGVCGTGPVSRQELPDVTTAEFANFVGLIAPEKSWIARLIGKTDCPNGVFAAEIEMHDEEQSEGDDDDDDNEEEEEAVEEGDGQGEGEGEQGSGGVPPMMTDEELLLASFDS
;
A
#
# COMPACT_ATOMS: atom_id res chain seq x y z
N MET A 1 -9.06 3.10 44.85
CA MET A 1 -9.54 2.41 43.64
C MET A 1 -9.10 3.30 42.51
N VAL A 2 -8.00 2.95 41.82
CA VAL A 2 -7.71 3.61 40.55
C VAL A 2 -8.79 3.10 39.63
N ASP A 3 -9.69 3.96 39.18
CA ASP A 3 -10.55 3.63 38.05
C ASP A 3 -9.62 3.11 36.95
N ASP A 4 -9.87 1.87 36.51
CA ASP A 4 -9.18 1.19 35.43
C ASP A 4 -9.61 1.88 34.11
N VAL A 5 -9.23 3.14 33.97
CA VAL A 5 -9.56 3.96 32.82
C VAL A 5 -8.70 3.47 31.68
N GLU A 6 -9.28 2.61 30.84
CA GLU A 6 -8.67 2.19 29.58
C GLU A 6 -8.22 3.43 28.79
N PRO A 7 -6.98 3.45 28.27
CA PRO A 7 -6.51 4.59 27.49
C PRO A 7 -7.43 4.81 26.29
N PRO A 8 -7.59 6.06 25.85
CA PRO A 8 -8.49 6.37 24.75
C PRO A 8 -8.07 5.59 23.50
N PRO A 9 -9.04 5.05 22.74
CA PRO A 9 -8.75 4.24 21.56
C PRO A 9 -8.06 5.07 20.48
N GLN A 10 -7.12 4.44 19.77
CA GLN A 10 -6.48 5.05 18.61
C GLN A 10 -7.46 4.98 17.43
N LEU A 11 -8.00 6.14 17.04
CA LEU A 11 -8.97 6.25 15.95
C LEU A 11 -8.31 6.85 14.69
N PRO A 12 -8.77 6.50 13.49
CA PRO A 12 -8.27 7.12 12.26
C PRO A 12 -8.59 8.63 12.24
N VAL A 13 -7.55 9.47 12.09
CA VAL A 13 -7.65 10.94 12.05
C VAL A 13 -7.40 11.44 10.63
N GLY A 14 -8.47 11.84 9.93
CA GLY A 14 -8.40 12.36 8.57
C GLY A 14 -9.62 11.94 7.76
N GLU A 15 -9.58 12.18 6.46
CA GLU A 15 -10.65 11.80 5.51
C GLU A 15 -10.16 10.80 4.43
N ARG A 16 -8.84 10.61 4.29
CA ARG A 16 -8.22 9.81 3.21
C ARG A 16 -6.92 9.18 3.69
N GLY A 17 -6.36 8.29 2.87
CA GLY A 17 -5.09 7.62 3.13
C GLY A 17 -5.19 6.63 4.28
N TYR A 18 -6.32 5.92 4.35
CA TYR A 18 -6.53 4.87 5.34
C TYR A 18 -5.77 3.61 4.95
N LEU A 19 -5.14 3.01 5.94
CA LEU A 19 -4.41 1.77 5.82
C LEU A 19 -4.86 0.84 6.93
N ALA A 20 -4.93 -0.45 6.64
CA ALA A 20 -5.15 -1.49 7.63
C ALA A 20 -3.81 -2.15 7.99
N CYS A 21 -3.56 -2.36 9.28
CA CYS A 21 -2.41 -3.14 9.74
C CYS A 21 -2.56 -4.61 9.28
N ARG A 22 -1.54 -5.16 8.64
CA ARG A 22 -1.55 -6.56 8.15
C ARG A 22 -1.64 -7.59 9.28
N GLN A 23 -1.10 -7.28 10.46
CA GLN A 23 -1.11 -8.21 11.61
C GLN A 23 -2.44 -8.19 12.39
N CYS A 24 -2.94 -7.00 12.73
CA CYS A 24 -4.07 -6.85 13.64
C CYS A 24 -5.31 -6.20 13.02
N ARG A 25 -5.27 -5.78 11.75
CA ARG A 25 -6.36 -5.13 11.01
C ARG A 25 -6.85 -3.79 11.59
N LEU A 26 -6.12 -3.16 12.50
CA LEU A 26 -6.42 -1.80 12.95
C LEU A 26 -6.31 -0.84 11.75
N VAL A 27 -7.30 0.04 11.60
CA VAL A 27 -7.35 1.02 10.51
C VAL A 27 -6.99 2.40 11.04
N LEU A 28 -5.93 2.99 10.49
CA LEU A 28 -5.47 4.35 10.79
C LEU A 28 -5.08 5.05 9.48
N THR A 29 -4.74 6.33 9.56
CA THR A 29 -4.14 7.01 8.41
C THR A 29 -2.65 6.69 8.28
N GLU A 30 -2.11 6.79 7.06
CA GLU A 30 -0.66 6.69 6.79
C GLU A 30 0.15 7.54 7.78
N LYS A 31 -0.25 8.80 7.99
CA LYS A 31 0.43 9.71 8.89
C LYS A 31 0.49 9.17 10.33
N GLN A 32 -0.57 8.52 10.80
CA GLN A 32 -0.61 7.94 12.15
C GLN A 32 0.31 6.72 12.26
N PHE A 33 0.35 5.86 11.24
CA PHE A 33 1.31 4.74 11.22
C PHE A 33 2.77 5.22 11.24
N LEU A 34 3.08 6.29 10.50
CA LEU A 34 4.44 6.85 10.46
C LEU A 34 4.87 7.54 11.76
N LEU A 35 3.93 8.09 12.53
CA LEU A 35 4.24 8.86 13.75
C LEU A 35 4.13 8.03 15.03
N GLU A 36 3.07 7.24 15.15
CA GLU A 36 2.71 6.53 16.38
C GLU A 36 2.82 5.01 16.21
N GLY A 37 2.68 4.51 14.97
CA GLY A 37 2.53 3.09 14.71
C GLY A 37 1.17 2.55 15.14
N CYS A 38 1.08 1.23 15.22
CA CYS A 38 -0.11 0.50 15.62
C CYS A 38 -0.15 0.27 17.14
N GLY A 39 -1.11 0.91 17.83
CA GLY A 39 -1.29 0.74 19.27
C GLY A 39 -1.80 -0.64 19.71
N VAL A 40 -2.26 -1.49 18.78
CA VAL A 40 -2.85 -2.81 19.11
C VAL A 40 -1.80 -3.92 19.17
N CYS A 41 -1.01 -4.09 18.11
CA CYS A 41 0.02 -5.14 18.04
C CYS A 41 1.43 -4.61 18.33
N GLY A 42 1.59 -3.30 18.56
CA GLY A 42 2.88 -2.69 18.82
C GLY A 42 3.79 -2.60 17.59
N THR A 43 3.24 -2.77 16.38
CA THR A 43 3.97 -2.44 15.14
C THR A 43 4.35 -0.98 15.21
N GLY A 44 5.65 -0.71 15.38
CA GLY A 44 6.14 0.61 15.72
C GLY A 44 5.95 1.65 14.62
N PRO A 45 6.36 2.89 14.86
CA PRO A 45 6.53 3.87 13.81
C PRO A 45 7.49 3.30 12.76
N VAL A 46 7.00 3.16 11.54
CA VAL A 46 7.77 2.64 10.41
C VAL A 46 8.18 3.78 9.48
N SER A 47 9.26 3.58 8.74
CA SER A 47 9.58 4.49 7.63
C SER A 47 8.55 4.36 6.52
N ARG A 48 8.46 5.35 5.62
CA ARG A 48 7.56 5.28 4.46
C ARG A 48 7.86 4.10 3.55
N GLN A 49 9.11 3.67 3.50
CA GLN A 49 9.56 2.53 2.71
C GLN A 49 9.06 1.20 3.29
N GLU A 50 9.00 1.07 4.62
CA GLU A 50 8.57 -0.15 5.32
C GLU A 50 7.05 -0.23 5.51
N LEU A 51 6.33 0.88 5.29
CA LEU A 51 4.90 0.98 5.49
C LEU A 51 4.07 -0.05 4.69
N PRO A 52 4.37 -0.34 3.40
CA PRO A 52 3.64 -1.36 2.63
C PRO A 52 3.83 -2.79 3.17
N ASP A 53 4.94 -3.05 3.87
CA ASP A 53 5.26 -4.37 4.42
C ASP A 53 4.41 -4.68 5.66
N VAL A 54 4.00 -3.63 6.38
CA VAL A 54 3.22 -3.76 7.63
C VAL A 54 1.75 -3.35 7.49
N THR A 55 1.40 -2.64 6.42
CA THR A 55 0.03 -2.15 6.17
C THR A 55 -0.42 -2.40 4.74
N THR A 56 -1.73 -2.34 4.52
CA THR A 56 -2.33 -2.40 3.17
C THR A 56 -3.44 -1.37 3.02
N ALA A 57 -3.56 -0.79 1.82
CA ALA A 57 -4.72 0.02 1.42
C ALA A 57 -5.89 -0.86 0.93
N GLU A 58 -5.61 -2.13 0.65
CA GLU A 58 -6.57 -3.12 0.13
C GLU A 58 -7.21 -3.86 1.31
N PHE A 59 -8.28 -3.27 1.84
CA PHE A 59 -9.05 -3.84 2.93
C PHE A 59 -10.54 -3.58 2.73
N ALA A 60 -11.37 -4.44 3.33
CA ALA A 60 -12.82 -4.34 3.24
C ALA A 60 -13.41 -3.74 4.52
N ASN A 61 -14.24 -2.70 4.33
CA ASN A 61 -15.09 -2.06 5.33
C ASN A 61 -14.37 -1.39 6.52
N PHE A 62 -15.08 -0.47 7.17
CA PHE A 62 -14.68 0.11 8.45
C PHE A 62 -15.59 -0.41 9.55
N VAL A 63 -15.04 -1.10 10.53
CA VAL A 63 -15.78 -1.67 11.66
C VAL A 63 -15.34 -0.99 12.95
N GLY A 64 -16.18 -0.07 13.45
CA GLY A 64 -16.00 0.49 14.78
C GLY A 64 -16.41 -0.51 15.86
N LEU A 65 -15.47 -0.89 16.72
CA LEU A 65 -15.69 -1.77 17.84
C LEU A 65 -15.63 -1.00 19.17
N ILE A 66 -16.72 -1.09 19.92
CA ILE A 66 -16.87 -0.61 21.29
C ILE A 66 -17.31 -1.81 22.12
N ALA A 67 -16.57 -2.14 23.18
CA ALA A 67 -16.73 -3.36 23.98
C ALA A 67 -16.75 -4.63 23.11
N PRO A 68 -15.64 -4.94 22.40
CA PRO A 68 -15.57 -6.04 21.45
C PRO A 68 -15.95 -7.40 22.05
N GLU A 69 -15.72 -7.62 23.34
CA GLU A 69 -16.07 -8.83 24.06
C GLU A 69 -17.57 -9.09 24.13
N LYS A 70 -18.41 -8.05 23.95
CA LYS A 70 -19.88 -8.14 23.93
C LYS A 70 -20.46 -8.02 22.52
N SER A 71 -19.64 -7.68 21.53
CA SER A 71 -20.09 -7.39 20.18
C SER A 71 -20.30 -8.68 19.37
N TRP A 72 -21.44 -8.77 18.68
CA TRP A 72 -21.67 -9.83 17.70
C TRP A 72 -20.81 -9.63 16.44
N ILE A 73 -20.63 -8.38 16.01
CA ILE A 73 -19.79 -8.04 14.86
C ILE A 73 -18.33 -8.41 15.15
N ALA A 74 -17.83 -8.15 16.37
CA ALA A 74 -16.49 -8.57 16.78
C ALA A 74 -16.29 -10.08 16.65
N ARG A 75 -17.27 -10.89 17.06
CA ARG A 75 -17.24 -12.35 16.86
C ARG A 75 -17.23 -12.73 15.39
N LEU A 76 -18.04 -12.07 14.58
CA LEU A 76 -18.14 -12.34 13.14
C LEU A 76 -16.79 -12.13 12.44
N ILE A 77 -16.05 -11.07 12.80
CA ILE A 77 -14.75 -10.76 12.18
C ILE A 77 -13.55 -11.29 12.97
N GLY A 78 -13.75 -12.10 14.02
CA GLY A 78 -12.66 -12.65 14.83
C GLY A 78 -11.86 -11.62 15.64
N LYS A 79 -12.51 -10.55 16.12
CA LYS A 79 -11.94 -9.43 16.88
C LYS A 79 -12.57 -9.24 18.27
N THR A 80 -12.77 -10.34 19.00
CA THR A 80 -13.37 -10.30 20.35
C THR A 80 -12.41 -9.87 21.46
N ASP A 81 -11.10 -10.05 21.24
CA ASP A 81 -10.05 -9.77 22.22
C ASP A 81 -9.10 -8.69 21.65
N CYS A 82 -9.64 -7.48 21.50
CA CYS A 82 -8.90 -6.31 21.02
C CYS A 82 -9.38 -5.08 21.79
N PRO A 83 -8.60 -3.99 21.84
CA PRO A 83 -9.09 -2.74 22.44
C PRO A 83 -10.15 -2.09 21.55
N ASN A 84 -10.85 -1.11 22.11
CA ASN A 84 -11.78 -0.28 21.34
C ASN A 84 -11.05 0.39 20.16
N GLY A 85 -11.71 0.53 19.01
CA GLY A 85 -11.05 1.07 17.81
C GLY A 85 -11.80 0.83 16.51
N VAL A 86 -11.14 1.11 15.39
CA VAL A 86 -11.66 0.86 14.04
C VAL A 86 -10.83 -0.21 13.36
N PHE A 87 -11.47 -1.27 12.89
CA PHE A 87 -10.82 -2.43 12.28
C PHE A 87 -11.38 -2.71 10.89
N ALA A 88 -10.55 -3.28 10.03
CA ALA A 88 -10.99 -3.84 8.76
C ALA A 88 -11.68 -5.19 8.98
N ALA A 89 -12.75 -5.44 8.23
CA ALA A 89 -13.41 -6.73 8.26
C ALA A 89 -12.49 -7.82 7.68
N GLU A 90 -11.84 -7.52 6.56
CA GLU A 90 -10.93 -8.42 5.83
C GLU A 90 -9.79 -7.60 5.21
N ILE A 91 -8.65 -8.25 4.97
CA ILE A 91 -7.49 -7.70 4.26
C ILE A 91 -7.15 -8.64 3.11
N GLU A 92 -6.72 -8.11 1.99
CA GLU A 92 -6.25 -8.92 0.88
C GLU A 92 -4.83 -9.43 1.19
N MET A 93 -4.66 -10.75 1.24
CA MET A 93 -3.36 -11.39 1.39
C MET A 93 -2.90 -11.79 0.00
N HIS A 94 -1.96 -11.04 -0.56
CA HIS A 94 -1.15 -11.53 -1.67
C HIS A 94 -0.19 -12.56 -1.09
N ASP A 95 -0.51 -13.85 -1.26
CA ASP A 95 0.43 -14.92 -1.00
C ASP A 95 1.56 -14.78 -2.02
N GLU A 96 2.72 -14.27 -1.56
CA GLU A 96 3.97 -14.40 -2.31
C GLU A 96 4.37 -15.88 -2.23
N GLU A 97 3.82 -16.70 -3.12
CA GLU A 97 4.29 -18.06 -3.32
C GLU A 97 5.79 -18.00 -3.64
N GLN A 98 6.57 -18.71 -2.82
CA GLN A 98 8.02 -18.78 -2.84
C GLN A 98 8.50 -19.08 -4.26
N SER A 99 9.29 -18.17 -4.85
CA SER A 99 10.09 -18.51 -6.02
C SER A 99 11.10 -19.56 -5.59
N GLU A 100 10.81 -20.83 -5.85
CA GLU A 100 11.77 -21.93 -5.71
C GLU A 100 12.93 -21.63 -6.67
N GLY A 101 14.07 -21.24 -6.11
CA GLY A 101 15.30 -21.06 -6.84
C GLY A 101 15.78 -22.43 -7.32
N ASP A 102 15.65 -22.66 -8.62
CA ASP A 102 16.31 -23.76 -9.33
C ASP A 102 17.68 -23.21 -9.80
N ASP A 103 18.68 -23.35 -8.92
CA ASP A 103 20.09 -23.25 -9.28
C ASP A 103 20.46 -24.55 -10.03
N ASP A 104 20.53 -24.51 -11.37
CA ASP A 104 21.16 -25.57 -12.17
C ASP A 104 22.19 -24.96 -13.15
N ASP A 105 23.44 -25.13 -12.74
CA ASP A 105 24.70 -25.33 -13.47
C ASP A 105 25.20 -24.38 -14.59
N ASP A 106 26.37 -23.83 -14.27
CA ASP A 106 27.40 -23.20 -15.09
C ASP A 106 28.08 -24.25 -15.99
N ASP A 107 27.77 -24.28 -17.29
CA ASP A 107 28.57 -25.00 -18.29
C ASP A 107 29.26 -23.99 -19.23
N ASN A 108 30.49 -23.66 -18.84
CA ASN A 108 31.50 -22.98 -19.63
C ASN A 108 32.02 -23.91 -20.74
N GLU A 109 31.48 -23.78 -21.95
CA GLU A 109 32.10 -24.34 -23.16
C GLU A 109 32.78 -23.23 -23.97
N GLU A 110 34.12 -23.23 -23.89
CA GLU A 110 35.02 -22.48 -24.76
C GLU A 110 34.91 -23.02 -26.19
N GLU A 111 34.47 -22.21 -27.15
CA GLU A 111 34.79 -22.42 -28.57
C GLU A 111 35.33 -21.13 -29.19
N GLU A 112 36.62 -21.16 -29.52
CA GLU A 112 37.32 -20.15 -30.29
C GLU A 112 36.98 -20.28 -31.77
N GLU A 113 36.54 -19.19 -32.42
CA GLU A 113 36.73 -19.00 -33.85
C GLU A 113 37.04 -17.52 -34.13
N ALA A 114 38.24 -17.28 -34.66
CA ALA A 114 38.71 -15.99 -35.14
C ALA A 114 38.05 -15.61 -36.45
N VAL A 115 37.81 -14.31 -36.71
CA VAL A 115 38.41 -13.55 -37.85
C VAL A 115 37.87 -12.12 -38.01
N GLU A 116 38.82 -11.19 -38.08
CA GLU A 116 38.99 -10.07 -39.02
C GLU A 116 38.17 -8.76 -38.92
N GLU A 117 38.89 -7.71 -39.31
CA GLU A 117 38.71 -6.27 -39.09
C GLU A 117 37.60 -5.61 -39.92
N GLY A 118 37.08 -4.47 -39.43
CA GLY A 118 36.15 -3.61 -40.17
C GLY A 118 35.92 -2.25 -39.51
N ASP A 119 36.76 -1.29 -39.89
CA ASP A 119 36.70 0.15 -39.63
C ASP A 119 35.39 0.79 -40.16
N GLY A 120 34.80 1.75 -39.43
CA GLY A 120 33.64 2.50 -39.93
C GLY A 120 33.04 3.51 -38.94
N GLN A 121 33.49 4.76 -39.04
CA GLN A 121 32.91 5.97 -38.44
C GLN A 121 31.48 6.24 -38.92
N GLY A 122 30.66 6.87 -38.07
CA GLY A 122 29.35 7.40 -38.46
C GLY A 122 28.67 8.21 -37.36
N GLU A 123 28.95 9.51 -37.31
CA GLU A 123 28.18 10.52 -36.58
C GLU A 123 26.78 10.69 -37.22
N GLY A 124 25.77 10.98 -36.41
CA GLY A 124 24.41 11.29 -36.89
C GLY A 124 23.52 11.85 -35.79
N GLU A 125 23.36 13.18 -35.80
CA GLU A 125 22.46 13.98 -34.99
C GLU A 125 21.01 13.99 -35.54
N GLY A 126 20.04 14.30 -34.67
CA GLY A 126 18.66 14.71 -35.01
C GLY A 126 17.61 13.59 -34.94
N GLU A 127 16.33 13.79 -34.60
CA GLU A 127 15.56 14.98 -34.28
C GLU A 127 14.16 14.53 -33.75
N GLN A 128 13.64 15.21 -32.72
CA GLN A 128 12.23 15.56 -32.44
C GLN A 128 11.06 14.56 -32.69
N GLY A 129 10.24 14.33 -31.66
CA GLY A 129 8.94 13.65 -31.77
C GLY A 129 8.00 13.90 -30.58
N SER A 130 7.31 15.04 -30.63
CA SER A 130 6.18 15.54 -29.82
C SER A 130 5.50 14.59 -28.81
N GLY A 131 5.72 14.85 -27.52
CA GLY A 131 4.75 14.51 -26.47
C GLY A 131 3.47 15.32 -26.64
N GLY A 132 2.42 14.70 -27.17
CA GLY A 132 1.09 15.28 -27.23
C GLY A 132 0.49 15.35 -25.83
N VAL A 133 0.57 16.51 -25.19
CA VAL A 133 -0.30 16.85 -24.06
C VAL A 133 -1.75 16.87 -24.58
N PRO A 134 -2.68 16.11 -23.99
CA PRO A 134 -4.09 16.25 -24.35
C PRO A 134 -4.54 17.69 -24.06
N PRO A 135 -5.46 18.26 -24.86
CA PRO A 135 -5.96 19.61 -24.64
C PRO A 135 -6.57 19.70 -23.24
N MET A 136 -6.01 20.58 -22.40
CA MET A 136 -6.58 20.87 -21.10
C MET A 136 -7.82 21.73 -21.32
N MET A 137 -8.99 21.19 -21.00
CA MET A 137 -10.23 21.98 -20.91
C MET A 137 -10.02 23.07 -19.86
N THR A 138 -10.33 24.31 -20.23
CA THR A 138 -10.36 25.43 -19.30
C THR A 138 -11.63 25.34 -18.45
N ASP A 139 -11.57 25.83 -17.21
CA ASP A 139 -12.69 25.79 -16.26
C ASP A 139 -13.97 26.48 -16.80
N GLU A 140 -13.83 27.35 -17.80
CA GLU A 140 -14.96 28.01 -18.48
C GLU A 140 -15.75 27.05 -19.40
N GLU A 141 -15.10 26.09 -20.08
CA GLU A 141 -15.78 25.12 -20.94
C GLU A 141 -16.52 24.06 -20.12
N LEU A 142 -15.96 23.70 -18.95
CA LEU A 142 -16.61 22.79 -17.98
C LEU A 142 -17.92 23.36 -17.44
N LEU A 143 -17.97 24.67 -17.21
CA LEU A 143 -19.19 25.35 -16.77
C LEU A 143 -20.24 25.40 -17.88
N LEU A 144 -19.85 25.64 -19.13
CA LEU A 144 -20.79 25.71 -20.26
C LEU A 144 -21.45 24.36 -20.57
N ALA A 145 -20.75 23.24 -20.38
CA ALA A 145 -21.29 21.90 -20.59
C ALA A 145 -22.34 21.48 -19.53
N SER A 146 -22.47 22.23 -18.43
CA SER A 146 -23.37 21.90 -17.31
C SER A 146 -24.76 22.53 -17.37
N PHE A 147 -25.04 23.37 -18.38
CA PHE A 147 -26.29 24.14 -18.48
C PHE A 147 -27.22 23.75 -19.64
N ASP A 148 -26.91 22.72 -20.41
CA ASP A 148 -27.82 22.18 -21.43
C ASP A 148 -28.44 20.85 -20.93
N SER A 149 -29.53 20.97 -20.18
CA SER A 149 -30.50 19.91 -19.87
C SER A 149 -31.92 20.44 -20.05
#